data_AF-A0A3B5MVG9-F1
#
_entry.id   AF-A0A3B5MVG9-F1
#
_cell.length_a   1.000
_cell.length_b   1.000
_cell.length_c   1.000
_cell.angle_alpha   90.00
_cell.angle_beta   90.00
_cell.angle_gamma   90.00
#
_symmetry.space_group_name_H-M   'P 1'
#
loop_
_entity.id
_entity.type
_entity.pdbx_description
1 polymer ?
#
loop_
_entity_poly.entity_id
_entity_poly.type
_entity_poly.pdbx_seq_one_letter_code
_entity_poly.pdbx_strand_id
1 'polypeptide(L)'
;TAAFLRTLCENLEDRVLVLTVTSHPLFLELLRDDDRKVLMEQTRKKGGVNLSAKPLPSFYDIPASASVNVGQLEQQLIRALDPRRIRQILIELHGLAERPFWRVNGKWEVPPDYVGAVLAIKDGLTRDLVYILTAKALHCISIKDFGPARQLFAACLELVTEFSPKLRQVMLNETLLLDVRAHEAAAADGSRERPPPDLVSRVRGYLEMRIHDVPLRQVIGEECVAFMLNWRENDYLTLQVPPSLVMNNPYIKLGQLLASTCKELPGPKESRRTAKELWEVVVQICSVSVQHKRSSDGRLGLIKQRESSLGILQRSKFITFIKKLREPLVLTTLISLFVRLHSIVRDDIVNEVTAEHLSICRQPAVGNLQSATCG
;
A
#
# COMPACT_ATOMS: atom_id res chain seq x y z
N THR A 1 39.97 30.96 -24.48
CA THR A 1 39.96 30.92 -23.00
C THR A 1 38.64 31.41 -22.41
N ALA A 2 38.17 32.62 -22.69
CA ALA A 2 36.88 33.13 -22.16
C ALA A 2 35.65 32.26 -22.51
N ALA A 3 35.56 31.73 -23.75
CA ALA A 3 34.47 30.84 -24.16
C ALA A 3 34.45 29.52 -23.39
N PHE A 4 35.61 28.96 -23.05
CA PHE A 4 35.72 27.74 -22.25
C PHE A 4 35.21 27.95 -20.82
N LEU A 5 35.57 29.08 -20.20
CA LEU A 5 35.10 29.44 -18.85
C LEU A 5 33.59 29.65 -18.81
N ARG A 6 33.02 30.23 -19.87
CA ARG A 6 31.56 30.37 -20.03
C ARG A 6 30.86 29.01 -20.13
N THR A 7 31.31 28.13 -21.01
CA THR A 7 30.74 26.79 -21.18
C THR A 7 30.89 25.94 -19.91
N LEU A 8 32.00 26.09 -19.18
CA LEU A 8 32.20 25.43 -17.90
C LEU A 8 31.13 25.86 -16.89
N CYS A 9 30.89 27.17 -16.72
CA CYS A 9 29.87 27.67 -15.80
C CYS A 9 28.44 27.37 -16.24
N GLU A 10 28.16 27.31 -17.54
CA GLU A 10 26.84 26.94 -18.07
C GLU A 10 26.46 25.48 -17.73
N ASN A 11 27.47 24.60 -17.63
CA ASN A 11 27.34 23.17 -17.34
C ASN A 11 27.41 22.81 -15.85
N LEU A 12 27.72 23.76 -14.96
CA LEU A 12 27.70 23.52 -13.51
C LEU A 12 26.24 23.57 -13.01
N GLU A 13 25.80 22.48 -12.38
CA GLU A 13 24.45 22.37 -11.80
C GLU A 13 24.32 23.10 -10.45
N ASP A 14 25.39 23.12 -9.66
CA ASP A 14 25.41 23.76 -8.35
C ASP A 14 25.66 25.27 -8.44
N ARG A 15 24.68 26.05 -8.00
CA ARG A 15 24.71 27.51 -7.92
C ARG A 15 25.86 28.04 -7.07
N VAL A 16 26.18 27.35 -5.97
CA VAL A 16 27.22 27.78 -5.04
C VAL A 16 28.58 27.70 -5.72
N LEU A 17 28.81 26.65 -6.51
CA LEU A 17 30.03 26.50 -7.30
C LEU A 17 30.12 27.55 -8.40
N VAL A 18 29.03 27.84 -9.12
CA VAL A 18 29.02 28.91 -10.14
C VAL A 18 29.34 30.27 -9.52
N LEU A 19 28.77 30.59 -8.36
CA LEU A 19 29.06 31.85 -7.64
C LEU A 19 30.51 31.92 -7.14
N THR A 20 31.06 30.81 -6.66
CA THR A 20 32.45 30.74 -6.19
C THR A 20 33.43 30.95 -7.34
N VAL A 21 33.21 30.25 -8.46
CA VAL A 21 34.06 30.32 -9.66
C VAL A 21 34.00 31.71 -10.31
N THR A 22 32.81 32.31 -10.42
CA THR A 22 32.64 33.66 -11.00
C THR A 22 33.15 34.80 -10.11
N SER A 23 33.35 34.55 -8.81
CA SER A 23 33.95 35.51 -7.87
C SER A 23 35.48 35.53 -7.88
N HIS A 24 36.13 34.58 -8.57
CA HIS A 24 37.58 34.45 -8.59
C HIS A 24 38.22 35.60 -9.41
N PRO A 25 39.34 36.20 -8.95
CA PRO A 25 39.97 37.35 -9.62
C PRO A 25 40.32 37.08 -11.10
N LEU A 26 40.80 35.88 -11.41
CA LEU A 26 41.09 35.48 -12.81
C LEU A 26 39.84 35.42 -13.69
N PHE A 27 38.66 35.11 -13.14
CA PHE A 27 37.40 35.13 -13.88
C PHE A 27 36.90 36.55 -14.12
N LEU A 28 37.13 37.45 -13.17
CA LEU A 28 36.81 38.88 -13.32
C LEU A 28 37.65 39.56 -14.40
N GLU A 29 38.90 39.11 -14.58
CA GLU A 29 39.83 39.67 -15.57
C GLU A 29 39.64 39.08 -16.98
N LEU A 30 39.23 37.81 -17.09
CA LEU A 30 39.13 37.09 -18.36
C LEU A 30 37.74 37.09 -19.01
N LEU A 31 36.66 37.31 -18.25
CA LEU A 31 35.30 37.43 -18.78
C LEU A 31 34.87 38.90 -18.88
N ARG A 32 34.27 39.27 -20.01
CA ARG A 32 33.68 40.60 -20.19
C ARG A 32 32.48 40.76 -19.26
N ASP A 33 32.30 41.97 -18.74
CA ASP A 33 31.23 42.29 -17.79
C ASP A 33 29.82 41.94 -18.29
N ASP A 34 29.57 42.06 -19.60
CA ASP A 34 28.28 41.72 -20.21
C ASP A 34 28.02 40.21 -20.24
N ASP A 35 29.05 39.40 -20.53
CA ASP A 35 28.95 37.94 -20.50
C ASP A 35 28.71 37.43 -19.07
N ARG A 36 29.30 38.10 -18.07
CA ARG A 36 29.08 37.80 -16.64
C ARG A 36 27.64 38.09 -16.22
N LYS A 37 27.04 39.20 -16.68
CA LYS A 37 25.64 39.54 -16.39
C LYS A 37 24.68 38.49 -16.97
N VAL A 38 24.91 38.07 -18.21
CA VAL A 38 24.10 37.03 -18.87
C VAL A 38 24.22 35.70 -18.11
N LEU A 39 25.43 35.30 -17.71
CA LEU A 39 25.65 34.07 -16.95
C LEU A 39 24.95 34.10 -15.57
N MET A 40 25.03 35.22 -14.85
CA MET A 40 24.34 35.39 -13.56
C MET A 40 22.82 35.39 -13.71
N GLU A 41 22.29 36.01 -14.77
CA GLU A 41 20.85 36.01 -15.04
C GLU A 41 20.35 34.61 -15.40
N GLN A 42 21.12 33.84 -16.18
CA GLN A 42 20.81 32.44 -16.48
C GLN A 42 20.87 31.56 -15.21
N THR A 43 21.89 31.71 -14.38
CA THR A 43 21.98 31.02 -13.08
C THR A 43 20.81 31.41 -12.17
N ARG A 44 20.33 32.65 -12.20
CA ARG A 44 19.14 33.08 -11.44
C ARG A 44 17.85 32.51 -12.02
N LYS A 45 17.69 32.48 -13.35
CA LYS A 45 16.53 31.91 -14.06
C LYS A 45 16.40 30.40 -13.87
N LYS A 46 17.52 29.68 -13.70
CA LYS A 46 17.54 28.26 -13.28
C LYS A 46 17.00 28.04 -11.84
N GLY A 47 16.37 29.04 -11.22
CA GLY A 47 16.01 29.09 -9.80
C GLY A 47 14.64 28.54 -9.52
N GLY A 48 14.48 27.98 -8.32
CA GLY A 48 13.21 27.45 -7.85
C GLY A 48 12.13 28.54 -7.86
N VAL A 49 10.96 28.18 -8.40
CA VAL A 49 9.76 29.02 -8.39
C VAL A 49 9.03 28.77 -7.06
N ASN A 50 8.75 29.83 -6.30
CA ASN A 50 7.93 29.73 -5.10
C ASN A 50 6.45 29.70 -5.51
N LEU A 51 5.79 28.57 -5.34
CA LEU A 51 4.35 28.41 -5.56
C LEU A 51 3.60 28.50 -4.23
N SER A 52 2.41 29.10 -4.26
CA SER A 52 1.52 29.09 -3.09
C SER A 52 0.85 27.73 -2.96
N ALA A 53 1.09 27.03 -1.84
CA ALA A 53 0.38 25.80 -1.49
C ALA A 53 -0.98 26.06 -0.80
N LYS A 54 -1.29 27.32 -0.45
CA LYS A 54 -2.54 27.66 0.24
C LYS A 54 -3.69 27.76 -0.77
N PRO A 55 -4.78 26.98 -0.60
CA PRO A 55 -5.95 27.13 -1.44
C PRO A 55 -6.58 28.50 -1.21
N LEU A 56 -7.10 29.12 -2.28
CA LEU A 56 -7.73 30.45 -2.23
C LEU A 56 -8.85 30.47 -1.17
N PRO A 57 -8.75 31.32 -0.14
CA PRO A 57 -9.87 31.57 0.76
C PRO A 57 -10.78 32.60 0.08
N SER A 58 -11.90 32.17 -0.50
CA SER A 58 -12.86 33.08 -1.16
C SER A 58 -13.92 33.65 -0.20
N PHE A 59 -13.71 33.53 1.10
CA PHE A 59 -14.72 33.83 2.12
C PHE A 59 -14.20 34.87 3.11
N TYR A 60 -15.06 35.83 3.47
CA TYR A 60 -14.79 36.87 4.46
C TYR A 60 -14.76 36.27 5.88
N ASP A 61 -13.83 36.74 6.72
CA ASP A 61 -13.58 36.24 8.08
C ASP A 61 -14.76 36.46 9.06
N ILE A 62 -15.69 37.37 8.75
CA ILE A 62 -16.88 37.65 9.57
C ILE A 62 -18.14 37.50 8.70
N PRO A 63 -18.74 36.31 8.65
CA PRO A 63 -19.99 36.10 7.94
C PRO A 63 -21.16 36.77 8.68
N ALA A 64 -22.02 37.48 7.94
CA ALA A 64 -23.19 38.18 8.49
C ALA A 64 -24.32 37.24 8.97
N SER A 65 -24.22 35.92 8.70
CA SER A 65 -25.25 34.93 9.02
C SER A 65 -24.64 33.66 9.63
N ALA A 66 -25.31 33.10 10.63
CA ALA A 66 -24.93 31.85 11.28
C ALA A 66 -24.86 30.67 10.29
N SER A 67 -25.73 30.62 9.27
CA SER A 67 -25.71 29.56 8.26
C SER A 67 -24.48 29.63 7.35
N VAL A 68 -24.02 30.85 7.04
CA VAL A 68 -22.80 31.07 6.27
C VAL A 68 -21.57 30.71 7.10
N ASN A 69 -21.59 31.01 8.41
CA ASN A 69 -20.52 30.63 9.33
C ASN A 69 -20.34 29.11 9.42
N VAL A 70 -21.44 28.37 9.60
CA VAL A 70 -21.40 26.90 9.62
C VAL A 70 -20.83 26.35 8.30
N GLY A 71 -21.28 26.86 7.15
CA GLY A 71 -20.76 26.43 5.84
C GLY A 71 -19.28 26.75 5.63
N GLN A 72 -18.81 27.90 6.13
CA GLN A 72 -17.38 28.27 6.09
C GLN A 72 -16.53 27.34 6.96
N LEU A 73 -16.99 27.05 8.19
CA LEU A 73 -16.30 26.13 9.10
C LEU A 73 -16.28 24.70 8.55
N GLU A 74 -17.36 24.23 7.92
CA GLU A 74 -17.38 22.94 7.22
C GLU A 74 -16.37 22.89 6.06
N GLN A 75 -16.25 23.96 5.27
CA GLN A 75 -15.23 24.05 4.23
C GLN A 75 -13.81 24.07 4.78
N GLN A 76 -13.58 24.81 5.88
CA GLN A 76 -12.29 24.80 6.57
C GLN A 76 -11.97 23.41 7.12
N LEU A 77 -12.95 22.70 7.69
CA LEU A 77 -12.82 21.33 8.17
C LEU A 77 -12.46 20.37 7.04
N ILE A 78 -13.06 20.51 5.86
CA ILE A 78 -12.73 19.68 4.69
C ILE A 78 -11.26 19.87 4.30
N ARG A 79 -10.77 21.11 4.28
CA ARG A 79 -9.41 21.48 3.85
C ARG A 79 -8.33 21.24 4.92
N ALA A 80 -8.69 21.28 6.19
CA ALA A 80 -7.73 21.13 7.29
C ALA A 80 -7.15 19.70 7.32
N LEU A 81 -5.83 19.63 7.51
CA LEU A 81 -5.07 18.40 7.71
C LEU A 81 -4.39 18.35 9.09
N ASP A 82 -4.24 19.50 9.76
CA ASP A 82 -3.70 19.56 11.12
C ASP A 82 -4.73 19.04 12.15
N PRO A 83 -4.39 18.01 12.96
CA PRO A 83 -5.32 17.43 13.93
C PRO A 83 -5.84 18.44 14.96
N ARG A 84 -4.98 19.38 15.40
CA ARG A 84 -5.35 20.39 16.40
C ARG A 84 -6.37 21.37 15.82
N ARG A 85 -6.14 21.85 14.60
CA ARG A 85 -7.09 22.70 13.88
C ARG A 85 -8.42 22.00 13.61
N ILE A 86 -8.39 20.72 13.23
CA ILE A 86 -9.61 19.90 13.05
C ILE A 86 -10.42 19.85 14.35
N ARG A 87 -9.77 19.59 15.49
CA ARG A 87 -10.43 19.55 16.80
C ARG A 87 -11.06 20.89 17.17
N GLN A 88 -10.35 22.00 16.95
CA GLN A 88 -10.87 23.35 17.22
C GLN A 88 -12.13 23.64 16.39
N ILE A 89 -12.08 23.39 15.07
CA ILE A 89 -13.22 23.62 14.18
C ILE A 89 -14.42 22.75 14.59
N LEU A 90 -14.19 21.50 15.00
CA LEU A 90 -15.27 20.63 15.46
C LEU A 90 -15.91 21.09 16.78
N ILE A 91 -15.12 21.61 17.72
CA ILE A 91 -15.65 22.20 18.97
C ILE A 91 -16.53 23.41 18.64
N GLU A 92 -16.06 24.28 17.75
CA GLU A 92 -16.84 25.46 17.31
C GLU A 92 -18.13 25.06 16.60
N LEU A 93 -18.08 24.05 15.71
CA LEU A 93 -19.25 23.56 14.98
C LEU A 93 -20.30 22.94 15.92
N HIS A 94 -19.90 22.11 16.88
CA HIS A 94 -20.81 21.53 17.89
C HIS A 94 -21.40 22.61 18.81
N GLY A 95 -20.68 23.71 19.06
CA GLY A 95 -21.20 24.87 19.80
C GLY A 95 -22.25 25.69 19.03
N LEU A 96 -22.24 25.62 17.69
CA LEU A 96 -23.17 26.35 16.82
C LEU A 96 -24.39 25.52 16.41
N ALA A 97 -24.26 24.20 16.30
CA ALA A 97 -25.36 23.32 15.93
C ALA A 97 -25.20 21.90 16.51
N GLU A 98 -26.28 21.39 17.10
CA GLU A 98 -26.35 20.03 17.65
C GLU A 98 -26.71 19.00 16.55
N ARG A 99 -25.75 18.74 15.65
CA ARG A 99 -25.89 17.70 14.62
C ARG A 99 -24.58 16.94 14.41
N PRO A 100 -24.60 15.71 13.87
CA PRO A 100 -23.37 15.01 13.51
C PRO A 100 -22.67 15.64 12.32
N PHE A 101 -21.37 15.93 12.44
CA PHE A 101 -20.54 16.52 11.38
C PHE A 101 -19.66 15.50 10.64
N TRP A 102 -19.71 14.21 11.03
CA TRP A 102 -18.91 13.17 10.41
C TRP A 102 -19.28 12.84 8.94
N ARG A 103 -20.48 13.22 8.47
CA ARG A 103 -20.93 13.03 7.07
C ARG A 103 -20.77 14.25 6.16
N VAL A 104 -20.05 15.28 6.59
CA VAL A 104 -19.88 16.53 5.82
C VAL A 104 -19.28 16.27 4.42
N ASN A 105 -18.47 15.22 4.26
CA ASN A 105 -17.91 14.84 2.97
C ASN A 105 -18.19 13.38 2.65
N GLY A 106 -18.87 13.13 1.53
CA GLY A 106 -19.18 11.76 1.04
C GLY A 106 -17.95 10.96 0.61
N LYS A 107 -16.77 11.59 0.44
CA LYS A 107 -15.52 10.90 0.11
C LYS A 107 -14.80 10.32 1.34
N TRP A 108 -15.25 10.64 2.54
CA TRP A 108 -14.66 10.15 3.79
C TRP A 108 -15.27 8.80 4.14
N GLU A 109 -14.54 7.74 3.79
CA GLU A 109 -14.97 6.38 4.03
C GLU A 109 -14.07 5.72 5.08
N VAL A 110 -14.69 5.33 6.20
CA VAL A 110 -14.07 4.46 7.20
C VAL A 110 -14.46 3.01 6.88
N PRO A 111 -13.53 2.03 6.98
CA PRO A 111 -13.83 0.63 6.73
C PRO A 111 -15.03 0.14 7.55
N PRO A 112 -15.94 -0.65 6.97
CA PRO A 112 -17.16 -1.10 7.65
C PRO A 112 -16.86 -1.88 8.93
N ASP A 113 -15.72 -2.55 8.99
CA ASP A 113 -15.21 -3.27 10.17
C ASP A 113 -15.03 -2.36 11.40
N TYR A 114 -14.80 -1.07 11.20
CA TYR A 114 -14.52 -0.09 12.25
C TYR A 114 -15.68 0.87 12.51
N VAL A 115 -16.53 1.11 11.51
CA VAL A 115 -17.66 2.05 11.60
C VAL A 115 -18.53 1.74 12.82
N GLY A 116 -18.85 0.47 13.07
CA GLY A 116 -19.65 0.09 14.25
C GLY A 116 -19.00 0.44 15.58
N ALA A 117 -17.68 0.24 15.71
CA ALA A 117 -16.94 0.56 16.93
C ALA A 117 -16.81 2.08 17.16
N VAL A 118 -16.65 2.85 16.09
CA VAL A 118 -16.58 4.33 16.17
C VAL A 118 -17.95 4.92 16.51
N LEU A 119 -19.02 4.45 15.86
CA LEU A 119 -20.37 4.98 16.08
C LEU A 119 -20.95 4.62 17.45
N ALA A 120 -20.41 3.60 18.13
CA ALA A 120 -20.77 3.22 19.49
C ALA A 120 -20.32 4.24 20.57
N ILE A 121 -19.49 5.22 20.22
CA ILE A 121 -19.06 6.28 21.13
C ILE A 121 -20.27 7.17 21.49
N LYS A 122 -20.53 7.33 22.79
CA LYS A 122 -21.67 8.08 23.31
C LYS A 122 -21.52 9.59 23.11
N ASP A 123 -20.31 10.12 23.33
CA ASP A 123 -20.03 11.53 23.15
C ASP A 123 -20.01 11.91 21.66
N GLY A 124 -20.86 12.86 21.27
CA GLY A 124 -21.03 13.28 19.88
C GLY A 124 -19.77 13.92 19.28
N LEU A 125 -19.08 14.75 20.07
CA LEU A 125 -17.86 15.43 19.63
C LEU A 125 -16.71 14.43 19.43
N THR A 126 -16.46 13.57 20.41
CA THR A 126 -15.40 12.55 20.33
C THR A 126 -15.66 11.56 19.20
N ARG A 127 -16.93 11.14 19.02
CA ARG A 127 -17.32 10.27 17.89
C ARG A 127 -16.98 10.91 16.55
N ASP A 128 -17.36 12.17 16.35
CA ASP A 128 -17.11 12.89 15.10
C ASP A 128 -15.62 13.09 14.87
N LEU A 129 -14.87 13.45 15.92
CA LEU A 129 -13.43 13.64 15.85
C LEU A 129 -12.69 12.36 15.47
N VAL A 130 -12.98 11.23 16.14
CA VAL A 130 -12.37 9.93 15.82
C VAL A 130 -12.69 9.51 14.39
N TYR A 131 -13.95 9.67 13.95
CA TYR A 131 -14.36 9.34 12.58
C TYR A 131 -13.60 10.18 11.55
N ILE A 132 -13.56 11.50 11.74
CA ILE A 132 -12.95 12.44 10.79
C ILE A 132 -11.44 12.25 10.73
N LEU A 133 -10.75 12.08 11.87
CA LEU A 133 -9.31 11.83 11.90
C LEU A 133 -8.98 10.52 11.16
N THR A 134 -9.73 9.45 11.43
CA THR A 134 -9.54 8.15 10.78
C THR A 134 -9.77 8.23 9.28
N ALA A 135 -10.89 8.82 8.85
CA ALA A 135 -11.25 8.91 7.44
C ALA A 135 -10.28 9.80 6.65
N LYS A 136 -9.86 10.94 7.22
CA LYS A 136 -8.86 11.83 6.60
C LYS A 136 -7.50 11.15 6.49
N ALA A 137 -7.06 10.44 7.52
CA ALA A 137 -5.80 9.70 7.47
C ALA A 137 -5.82 8.62 6.38
N LEU A 138 -6.90 7.84 6.29
CA LEU A 138 -7.09 6.85 5.23
C LEU A 138 -7.12 7.47 3.82
N HIS A 139 -7.74 8.65 3.69
CA HIS A 139 -7.71 9.41 2.44
C HIS A 139 -6.30 9.89 2.10
N CYS A 140 -5.53 10.37 3.08
CA CYS A 140 -4.14 10.77 2.89
C CYS A 140 -3.27 9.56 2.44
N ILE A 141 -3.49 8.38 3.02
CA ILE A 141 -2.81 7.15 2.61
C ILE A 141 -3.13 6.78 1.15
N SER A 142 -4.37 6.97 0.69
CA SER A 142 -4.75 6.61 -0.68
C SER A 142 -4.11 7.53 -1.73
N ILE A 143 -3.85 8.79 -1.39
CA ILE A 143 -3.10 9.74 -2.21
C ILE A 143 -1.57 9.66 -2.00
N LYS A 144 -1.10 8.69 -1.20
CA LYS A 144 0.32 8.50 -0.81
C LYS A 144 0.94 9.67 -0.04
N ASP A 145 0.13 10.48 0.64
CA ASP A 145 0.62 11.53 1.52
C ASP A 145 0.73 11.01 2.96
N PHE A 146 1.86 10.36 3.26
CA PHE A 146 2.06 9.65 4.53
C PHE A 146 2.37 10.58 5.72
N GLY A 147 2.83 11.81 5.47
CA GLY A 147 3.23 12.75 6.53
C GLY A 147 2.03 13.20 7.38
N PRO A 148 1.01 13.86 6.79
CA PRO A 148 -0.22 14.24 7.47
C PRO A 148 -0.99 13.03 8.00
N ALA A 149 -1.01 11.91 7.26
CA ALA A 149 -1.66 10.68 7.71
C ALA A 149 -1.10 10.18 9.05
N ARG A 150 0.23 10.22 9.22
CA ARG A 150 0.91 9.85 10.46
C ARG A 150 0.51 10.75 11.63
N GLN A 151 0.43 12.06 11.40
CA GLN A 151 0.01 13.03 12.43
C GLN A 151 -1.44 12.83 12.85
N LEU A 152 -2.34 12.59 11.88
CA LEU A 152 -3.75 12.32 12.13
C LEU A 152 -3.97 11.02 12.93
N PHE A 153 -3.28 9.93 12.56
CA PHE A 153 -3.35 8.68 13.32
C PHE A 153 -2.71 8.79 14.71
N ALA A 154 -1.59 9.51 14.86
CA ALA A 154 -0.99 9.73 16.17
C ALA A 154 -1.95 10.48 17.11
N ALA A 155 -2.54 11.58 16.65
CA ALA A 155 -3.53 12.33 17.42
C ALA A 155 -4.78 11.50 17.73
N CYS A 156 -5.25 10.68 16.76
CA CYS A 156 -6.37 9.79 16.99
C CYS A 156 -6.05 8.71 18.02
N LEU A 157 -4.84 8.13 17.96
CA LEU A 157 -4.36 7.11 18.89
C LEU A 157 -4.30 7.66 20.32
N GLU A 158 -3.69 8.83 20.51
CA GLU A 158 -3.66 9.53 21.80
C GLU A 158 -5.07 9.67 22.37
N LEU A 159 -6.01 10.16 21.56
CA LEU A 159 -7.41 10.32 21.96
C LEU A 159 -8.08 8.99 22.38
N VAL A 160 -7.96 7.92 21.58
CA VAL A 160 -8.62 6.64 21.90
C VAL A 160 -7.96 5.88 23.04
N THR A 161 -6.69 6.16 23.36
CA THR A 161 -6.00 5.52 24.49
C THR A 161 -6.64 5.82 25.83
N GLU A 162 -7.35 6.94 25.96
CA GLU A 162 -7.97 7.38 27.21
C GLU A 162 -9.25 6.59 27.55
N PHE A 163 -9.96 6.07 26.55
CA PHE A 163 -11.32 5.53 26.78
C PHE A 163 -11.63 4.19 26.14
N SER A 164 -10.86 3.70 25.15
CA SER A 164 -11.20 2.45 24.44
C SER A 164 -9.96 1.63 24.05
N PRO A 165 -9.68 0.52 24.76
CA PRO A 165 -8.57 -0.37 24.39
C PRO A 165 -8.80 -1.05 23.03
N LYS A 166 -10.07 -1.26 22.65
CA LYS A 166 -10.44 -1.83 21.34
C LYS A 166 -10.09 -0.87 20.19
N LEU A 167 -10.50 0.40 20.29
CA LEU A 167 -10.16 1.40 19.27
C LEU A 167 -8.66 1.73 19.27
N ARG A 168 -8.02 1.73 20.44
CA ARG A 168 -6.56 1.82 20.54
C ARG A 168 -5.88 0.75 19.70
N GLN A 169 -6.30 -0.52 19.83
CA GLN A 169 -5.70 -1.58 19.02
C GLN A 169 -5.99 -1.41 17.52
N VAL A 170 -7.19 -0.96 17.14
CA VAL A 170 -7.51 -0.65 15.74
C VAL A 170 -6.58 0.43 15.18
N MET A 171 -6.34 1.51 15.94
CA MET A 171 -5.43 2.58 15.53
C MET A 171 -3.97 2.11 15.46
N LEU A 172 -3.53 1.23 16.37
CA LEU A 172 -2.20 0.61 16.29
C LEU A 172 -2.04 -0.22 15.01
N ASN A 173 -3.07 -0.99 14.63
CA ASN A 173 -3.05 -1.81 13.41
C ASN A 173 -3.02 -0.94 12.14
N GLU A 174 -3.79 0.16 12.11
CA GLU A 174 -3.78 1.10 10.97
C GLU A 174 -2.47 1.91 10.89
N THR A 175 -1.87 2.25 12.05
CA THR A 175 -0.55 2.89 12.10
C THR A 175 0.53 1.95 11.55
N LEU A 176 0.48 0.66 11.90
CA LEU A 176 1.37 -0.36 11.33
C LEU A 176 1.20 -0.44 9.80
N LEU A 177 -0.04 -0.48 9.30
CA LEU A 177 -0.30 -0.51 7.87
C LEU A 177 0.23 0.75 7.17
N LEU A 178 0.08 1.93 7.79
CA LEU A 178 0.65 3.18 7.29
C LEU A 178 2.17 3.11 7.18
N ASP A 179 2.85 2.59 8.20
CA ASP A 179 4.31 2.45 8.20
C ASP A 179 4.79 1.49 7.11
N VAL A 180 4.12 0.34 6.97
CA VAL A 180 4.40 -0.63 5.90
C VAL A 180 4.21 0.02 4.52
N ARG A 181 3.09 0.71 4.30
CA ARG A 181 2.82 1.37 3.00
C ARG A 181 3.77 2.50 2.68
N ALA A 182 4.17 3.29 3.68
CA ALA A 182 5.14 4.37 3.50
C ALA A 182 6.50 3.80 3.08
N HIS A 183 6.95 2.71 3.72
CA HIS A 183 8.21 2.06 3.36
C HIS A 183 8.14 1.36 2.01
N GLU A 184 7.04 0.67 1.72
CA GLU A 184 6.84 0.04 0.40
C GLU A 184 6.78 1.08 -0.71
N ALA A 185 6.13 2.23 -0.51
CA ALA A 185 6.09 3.32 -1.48
C ALA A 185 7.47 3.92 -1.72
N ALA A 186 8.23 4.22 -0.66
CA ALA A 186 9.60 4.71 -0.79
C ALA A 186 10.50 3.74 -1.57
N ALA A 187 10.36 2.45 -1.31
CA ALA A 187 11.08 1.42 -2.06
C ALA A 187 10.60 1.30 -3.53
N ALA A 188 9.36 1.67 -3.83
CA ALA A 188 8.84 1.65 -5.20
C ALA A 188 9.40 2.82 -6.01
N ASP A 189 9.68 3.94 -5.34
CA ASP A 189 10.33 5.13 -5.90
C ASP A 189 11.86 4.98 -5.99
N GLY A 190 12.40 3.78 -5.72
CA GLY A 190 13.81 3.43 -5.93
C GLY A 190 14.68 3.41 -4.68
N SER A 191 14.13 3.65 -3.49
CA SER A 191 14.87 3.46 -2.24
C SER A 191 15.22 1.98 -2.05
N ARG A 192 16.47 1.70 -1.70
CA ARG A 192 16.94 0.35 -1.32
C ARG A 192 17.20 0.23 0.18
N GLU A 193 16.72 1.19 0.97
CA GLU A 193 16.88 1.19 2.41
C GLU A 193 16.12 0.02 3.04
N ARG A 194 16.83 -0.82 3.80
CA ARG A 194 16.22 -1.96 4.50
C ARG A 194 15.23 -1.44 5.55
N PRO A 195 14.07 -2.09 5.74
CA PRO A 195 13.12 -1.67 6.76
C PRO A 195 13.77 -1.64 8.15
N PRO A 196 13.37 -0.68 9.00
CA PRO A 196 13.85 -0.65 10.38
C PRO A 196 13.43 -1.94 11.11
N PRO A 197 14.32 -2.50 11.96
CA PRO A 197 14.06 -3.78 12.63
C PRO A 197 12.84 -3.72 13.56
N ASP A 198 12.55 -2.54 14.12
CA ASP A 198 11.31 -2.29 14.89
C ASP A 198 10.05 -2.57 14.05
N LEU A 199 9.99 -2.08 12.81
CA LEU A 199 8.84 -2.29 11.94
C LEU A 199 8.66 -3.78 11.64
N VAL A 200 9.74 -4.49 11.31
CA VAL A 200 9.69 -5.95 11.08
C VAL A 200 9.16 -6.66 12.33
N SER A 201 9.61 -6.26 13.52
CA SER A 201 9.19 -6.86 14.79
C SER A 201 7.71 -6.58 15.09
N ARG A 202 7.22 -5.36 14.80
CA ARG A 202 5.79 -5.01 14.91
C ARG A 202 4.91 -5.80 13.93
N VAL A 203 5.36 -6.02 12.70
CA VAL A 203 4.64 -6.86 11.73
C VAL A 203 4.56 -8.31 12.22
N ARG A 204 5.66 -8.89 12.71
CA ARG A 204 5.66 -10.24 13.31
C ARG A 204 4.70 -10.33 14.49
N GLY A 205 4.79 -9.38 15.42
CA GLY A 205 3.88 -9.29 16.57
C GLY A 205 2.42 -9.19 16.16
N TYR A 206 2.09 -8.40 15.12
CA TYR A 206 0.72 -8.32 14.60
C TYR A 206 0.21 -9.65 14.02
N LEU A 207 1.06 -10.37 13.29
CA LEU A 207 0.66 -11.65 12.70
C LEU A 207 0.44 -12.73 13.78
N GLU A 208 1.23 -12.72 14.85
CA GLU A 208 1.12 -13.66 15.98
C GLU A 208 -0.01 -13.33 16.95
N MET A 209 -0.23 -12.05 17.24
CA MET A 209 -1.21 -11.63 18.23
C MET A 209 -2.64 -11.79 17.70
N ARG A 210 -3.40 -12.69 18.33
CA ARG A 210 -4.86 -12.76 18.18
C ARG A 210 -5.58 -12.16 19.37
N ILE A 211 -5.98 -10.90 19.23
CA ILE A 211 -6.97 -10.31 20.14
C ILE A 211 -8.35 -10.64 19.58
N HIS A 212 -9.09 -11.50 20.27
CA HIS A 212 -10.34 -12.09 19.77
C HIS A 212 -11.46 -11.05 19.55
N ASP A 213 -11.37 -9.89 20.22
CA ASP A 213 -12.40 -8.83 20.20
C ASP A 213 -12.11 -7.68 19.23
N VAL A 214 -10.99 -7.71 18.50
CA VAL A 214 -10.57 -6.64 17.59
C VAL A 214 -10.81 -7.06 16.14
N PRO A 215 -11.58 -6.27 15.36
CA PRO A 215 -11.83 -6.59 13.96
C PRO A 215 -10.52 -6.56 13.16
N LEU A 216 -10.17 -7.69 12.55
CA LEU A 216 -8.98 -7.84 11.71
C LEU A 216 -9.36 -7.56 10.25
N ARG A 217 -8.83 -6.47 9.69
CA ARG A 217 -8.95 -6.21 8.26
C ARG A 217 -8.02 -7.15 7.49
N GLN A 218 -8.60 -7.93 6.57
CA GLN A 218 -7.86 -8.84 5.70
C GLN A 218 -6.73 -8.13 4.93
N VAL A 219 -6.96 -6.85 4.57
CA VAL A 219 -5.99 -5.98 3.88
C VAL A 219 -4.68 -5.80 4.67
N ILE A 220 -4.74 -5.72 6.01
CA ILE A 220 -3.54 -5.54 6.83
C ILE A 220 -2.69 -6.81 6.77
N GLY A 221 -3.32 -7.98 6.94
CA GLY A 221 -2.63 -9.26 6.89
C GLY A 221 -1.96 -9.54 5.54
N GLU A 222 -2.63 -9.24 4.42
CA GLU A 222 -2.03 -9.43 3.09
C GLU A 222 -0.84 -8.50 2.83
N GLU A 223 -0.90 -7.24 3.29
CA GLU A 223 0.19 -6.26 3.13
C GLU A 223 1.40 -6.63 4.00
N CYS A 224 1.15 -7.08 5.23
CA CYS A 224 2.19 -7.59 6.13
C CYS A 224 2.93 -8.80 5.54
N VAL A 225 2.21 -9.75 4.94
CA VAL A 225 2.84 -10.92 4.30
C VAL A 225 3.61 -10.50 3.04
N ALA A 226 3.04 -9.63 2.20
CA ALA A 226 3.73 -9.12 1.01
C ALA A 226 5.03 -8.38 1.38
N PHE A 227 4.98 -7.55 2.42
CA PHE A 227 6.13 -6.86 2.99
C PHE A 227 7.23 -7.85 3.43
N MET A 228 6.87 -8.90 4.17
CA MET A 228 7.84 -9.92 4.61
C MET A 228 8.52 -10.63 3.43
N LEU A 229 7.76 -10.95 2.37
CA LEU A 229 8.30 -11.57 1.16
C LEU A 229 9.24 -10.61 0.40
N ASN A 230 8.84 -9.34 0.27
CA ASN A 230 9.61 -8.32 -0.45
C ASN A 230 10.98 -8.04 0.19
N TRP A 231 11.08 -8.13 1.51
CA TRP A 231 12.31 -7.84 2.25
C TRP A 231 13.09 -9.08 2.67
N ARG A 232 12.79 -10.24 2.07
CA ARG A 232 13.47 -11.52 2.30
C ARG A 232 13.46 -11.98 3.76
N GLU A 233 12.42 -11.63 4.51
CA GLU A 233 12.20 -12.10 5.89
C GLU A 233 11.64 -13.55 5.90
N ASN A 234 12.25 -14.41 5.07
CA ASN A 234 11.80 -15.77 4.79
C ASN A 234 11.97 -16.69 6.01
N ASP A 235 12.94 -16.44 6.89
CA ASP A 235 13.15 -17.22 8.11
C ASP A 235 11.93 -17.23 9.02
N TYR A 236 11.29 -16.08 9.14
CA TYR A 236 10.05 -15.96 9.88
C TYR A 236 8.95 -16.82 9.25
N LEU A 237 8.66 -16.57 7.97
CA LEU A 237 7.56 -17.22 7.23
C LEU A 237 7.70 -18.75 7.18
N THR A 238 8.92 -19.28 7.18
CA THR A 238 9.16 -20.73 7.09
C THR A 238 9.27 -21.45 8.44
N LEU A 239 9.95 -20.85 9.43
CA LEU A 239 10.33 -21.56 10.67
C LEU A 239 9.55 -21.10 11.91
N GLN A 240 9.06 -19.86 11.92
CA GLN A 240 8.53 -19.24 13.14
C GLN A 240 7.00 -19.12 13.13
N VAL A 241 6.33 -19.29 11.99
CA VAL A 241 4.87 -19.14 11.91
C VAL A 241 4.14 -20.28 12.64
N PRO A 242 3.29 -19.98 13.63
CA PRO A 242 2.42 -20.97 14.26
C PRO A 242 1.50 -21.71 13.27
N PRO A 243 1.37 -23.05 13.37
CA PRO A 243 0.50 -23.83 12.47
C PRO A 243 -0.96 -23.36 12.45
N SER A 244 -1.47 -22.87 13.58
CA SER A 244 -2.83 -22.34 13.73
C SER A 244 -3.08 -21.07 12.91
N LEU A 245 -2.05 -20.26 12.64
CA LEU A 245 -2.14 -19.09 11.77
C LEU A 245 -2.18 -19.50 10.30
N VAL A 246 -1.35 -20.47 9.93
CA VAL A 246 -1.27 -21.02 8.58
C VAL A 246 -2.61 -21.61 8.14
N MET A 247 -3.32 -22.30 9.04
CA MET A 247 -4.62 -22.89 8.73
C MET A 247 -5.75 -21.85 8.58
N ASN A 248 -5.65 -20.71 9.27
CA ASN A 248 -6.76 -19.76 9.35
C ASN A 248 -6.59 -18.55 8.42
N ASN A 249 -5.36 -18.21 8.03
CA ASN A 249 -5.09 -17.08 7.15
C ASN A 249 -4.47 -17.56 5.83
N PRO A 250 -5.22 -17.47 4.72
CA PRO A 250 -4.76 -17.99 3.43
C PRO A 250 -3.56 -17.22 2.86
N TYR A 251 -3.40 -15.93 3.20
CA TYR A 251 -2.21 -15.17 2.77
C TYR A 251 -0.96 -15.64 3.48
N ILE A 252 -1.05 -15.99 4.78
CA ILE A 252 0.08 -16.54 5.53
C ILE A 252 0.48 -17.90 4.94
N LYS A 253 -0.48 -18.79 4.65
CA LYS A 253 -0.20 -20.08 4.00
C LYS A 253 0.49 -19.88 2.64
N LEU A 254 -0.01 -18.97 1.82
CA LEU A 254 0.59 -18.67 0.52
C LEU A 254 2.00 -18.09 0.66
N GLY A 255 2.20 -17.13 1.58
CA GLY A 255 3.51 -16.54 1.86
C GLY A 255 4.53 -17.55 2.37
N GLN A 256 4.12 -18.45 3.26
CA GLN A 256 4.95 -19.56 3.73
C GLN A 256 5.37 -20.48 2.57
N LEU A 257 4.42 -20.89 1.72
CA LEU A 257 4.74 -21.76 0.58
C LEU A 257 5.70 -21.10 -0.41
N LEU A 258 5.52 -19.80 -0.70
CA LEU A 258 6.42 -19.03 -1.56
C LEU A 258 7.81 -18.91 -0.94
N ALA A 259 7.91 -18.53 0.33
CA ALA A 259 9.18 -18.39 1.04
C ALA A 259 9.94 -19.73 1.12
N SER A 260 9.24 -20.83 1.46
CA SER A 260 9.82 -22.17 1.51
C SER A 260 10.28 -22.64 0.13
N THR A 261 9.47 -22.44 -0.91
CA THR A 261 9.86 -22.81 -2.27
C THR A 261 11.11 -22.06 -2.69
N CYS A 262 11.16 -20.73 -2.48
CA CYS A 262 12.33 -19.90 -2.81
C CYS A 262 13.59 -20.34 -2.07
N LYS A 263 13.48 -20.78 -0.81
CA LYS A 263 14.60 -21.34 -0.04
C LYS A 263 15.07 -22.71 -0.53
N GLU A 264 14.17 -23.54 -1.04
CA GLU A 264 14.48 -24.88 -1.55
C GLU A 264 15.08 -24.85 -2.98
N LEU A 265 14.94 -23.76 -3.73
CA LEU A 265 15.45 -23.66 -5.11
C LEU A 265 16.95 -23.92 -5.28
N PRO A 266 17.84 -23.43 -4.41
CA PRO A 266 19.28 -23.71 -4.48
C PRO A 266 19.63 -25.17 -4.10
N GLY A 267 18.68 -25.92 -3.52
CA GLY A 267 18.88 -27.28 -3.03
C GLY A 267 18.66 -28.38 -4.10
N PRO A 268 18.98 -29.65 -3.75
CA PRO A 268 18.82 -30.79 -4.66
C PRO A 268 17.36 -30.99 -5.11
N LYS A 269 17.17 -31.44 -6.36
CA LYS A 269 15.84 -31.55 -7.00
C LYS A 269 14.83 -32.43 -6.23
N GLU A 270 15.32 -33.36 -5.42
CA GLU A 270 14.52 -34.36 -4.69
C GLU A 270 13.86 -33.80 -3.41
N SER A 271 14.33 -32.66 -2.89
CA SER A 271 13.78 -32.05 -1.67
C SER A 271 12.61 -31.08 -1.91
N ARG A 272 12.17 -30.91 -3.17
CA ARG A 272 11.18 -29.89 -3.60
C ARG A 272 9.72 -30.26 -3.27
N ARG A 273 9.43 -30.71 -2.05
CA ARG A 273 8.06 -31.05 -1.62
C ARG A 273 7.18 -29.80 -1.57
N THR A 274 7.71 -28.68 -1.09
CA THR A 274 6.93 -27.43 -0.95
C THR A 274 6.57 -26.81 -2.30
N ALA A 275 7.43 -26.99 -3.32
CA ALA A 275 7.13 -26.57 -4.69
C ALA A 275 5.92 -27.33 -5.27
N LYS A 276 5.75 -28.61 -4.92
CA LYS A 276 4.58 -29.40 -5.33
C LYS A 276 3.31 -28.89 -4.65
N GLU A 277 3.35 -28.62 -3.35
CA GLU A 277 2.23 -28.04 -2.62
C GLU A 277 1.84 -26.67 -3.17
N LEU A 278 2.82 -25.80 -3.45
CA LEU A 278 2.59 -24.49 -4.07
C LEU A 278 1.93 -24.63 -5.45
N TRP A 279 2.41 -25.56 -6.27
CA TRP A 279 1.80 -25.87 -7.56
C TRP A 279 0.33 -26.29 -7.42
N GLU A 280 0.03 -27.22 -6.53
CA GLU A 280 -1.34 -27.70 -6.29
C GLU A 280 -2.27 -26.55 -5.85
N VAL A 281 -1.81 -25.70 -4.93
CA VAL A 281 -2.57 -24.52 -4.47
C VAL A 281 -2.82 -23.53 -5.62
N VAL A 282 -1.80 -23.21 -6.43
CA VAL A 282 -1.96 -22.27 -7.56
C VAL A 282 -2.90 -22.83 -8.62
N VAL A 283 -2.81 -24.13 -8.93
CA VAL A 283 -3.75 -24.80 -9.85
C VAL A 283 -5.18 -24.73 -9.32
N GLN A 284 -5.39 -25.00 -8.02
CA GLN A 284 -6.72 -24.92 -7.41
C GLN A 284 -7.30 -23.50 -7.48
N ILE A 285 -6.50 -22.45 -7.21
CA ILE A 285 -6.93 -21.05 -7.33
C ILE A 285 -7.27 -20.68 -8.78
N CYS A 286 -6.53 -21.21 -9.75
CA CYS A 286 -6.70 -20.87 -11.16
C CYS A 286 -7.75 -21.73 -11.88
N SER A 287 -8.14 -22.87 -11.32
CA SER A 287 -9.14 -23.78 -11.88
C SER A 287 -10.54 -23.13 -11.94
N VAL A 288 -11.42 -23.66 -12.78
CA VAL A 288 -12.83 -23.24 -12.83
C VAL A 288 -13.66 -24.39 -12.29
N SER A 289 -14.47 -24.14 -11.25
CA SER A 289 -15.37 -25.17 -10.74
C SER A 289 -16.64 -25.16 -11.58
N VAL A 290 -16.87 -26.21 -12.38
CA VAL A 290 -18.15 -26.42 -13.06
C VAL A 290 -19.12 -27.06 -12.08
N GLN A 291 -19.89 -26.25 -11.35
CA GLN A 291 -21.00 -26.75 -10.53
C GLN A 291 -22.31 -26.72 -11.34
N HIS A 292 -22.89 -27.90 -11.55
CA HIS A 292 -24.24 -28.04 -12.10
C HIS A 292 -25.27 -27.64 -11.05
N LYS A 293 -25.89 -26.46 -11.18
CA LYS A 293 -27.09 -26.15 -10.39
C LYS A 293 -28.26 -26.95 -10.98
N ARG A 294 -28.69 -28.02 -10.30
CA ARG A 294 -29.99 -28.64 -10.57
C ARG A 294 -31.07 -27.60 -10.25
N SER A 295 -31.80 -27.16 -11.26
CA SER A 295 -33.02 -26.38 -11.04
C SER A 295 -34.06 -27.30 -10.38
N SER A 296 -34.98 -26.74 -9.60
CA SER A 296 -36.08 -27.48 -8.96
C SER A 296 -37.01 -28.22 -9.93
N ASP A 297 -36.83 -27.99 -11.24
CA ASP A 297 -37.62 -28.55 -12.35
C ASP A 297 -36.84 -29.60 -13.18
N GLY A 298 -35.73 -30.15 -12.65
CA GLY A 298 -34.96 -31.22 -13.31
C GLY A 298 -34.22 -30.83 -14.60
N ARG A 299 -34.44 -29.63 -15.15
CA ARG A 299 -33.70 -29.10 -16.31
C ARG A 299 -32.33 -28.59 -15.90
N LEU A 300 -31.30 -28.95 -16.68
CA LEU A 300 -29.96 -28.36 -16.57
C LEU A 300 -30.07 -26.86 -16.88
N GLY A 301 -29.82 -26.02 -15.88
CA GLY A 301 -29.69 -24.58 -16.08
C GLY A 301 -28.41 -24.24 -16.85
N LEU A 302 -28.39 -23.07 -17.49
CA LEU A 302 -27.21 -22.48 -18.13
C LEU A 302 -25.98 -22.59 -17.22
N ILE A 303 -24.88 -23.13 -17.77
CA ILE A 303 -23.57 -23.18 -17.13
C ILE A 303 -23.14 -21.74 -16.88
N LYS A 304 -23.32 -21.24 -15.65
CA LYS A 304 -22.59 -20.05 -15.21
C LYS A 304 -21.21 -20.53 -14.79
N GLN A 305 -20.19 -20.20 -15.57
CA GLN A 305 -18.81 -20.28 -15.09
C GLN A 305 -18.70 -19.38 -13.86
N ARG A 306 -18.59 -20.01 -12.70
CA ARG A 306 -18.27 -19.33 -11.45
C ARG A 306 -16.81 -19.60 -11.18
N GLU A 307 -16.08 -18.56 -10.79
CA GLU A 307 -14.73 -18.71 -10.26
C GLU A 307 -14.73 -19.82 -9.21
N SER A 308 -13.74 -20.73 -9.27
CA SER A 308 -13.68 -21.83 -8.32
C SER A 308 -13.53 -21.30 -6.90
N SER A 309 -14.43 -21.68 -6.00
CA SER A 309 -14.29 -21.45 -4.56
C SER A 309 -13.48 -22.55 -3.87
N LEU A 310 -12.78 -23.40 -4.63
CA LEU A 310 -12.06 -24.57 -4.14
C LEU A 310 -10.64 -24.26 -3.68
N GLY A 311 -10.05 -23.15 -4.16
CA GLY A 311 -8.74 -22.68 -3.72
C GLY A 311 -8.80 -21.92 -2.39
N ILE A 312 -7.65 -21.81 -1.71
CA ILE A 312 -7.51 -21.04 -0.45
C ILE A 312 -7.84 -19.55 -0.60
N LEU A 313 -7.80 -19.02 -1.83
CA LEU A 313 -8.08 -17.62 -2.19
C LEU A 313 -8.90 -17.56 -3.47
N GLN A 314 -9.70 -16.49 -3.61
CA GLN A 314 -10.30 -16.12 -4.88
C GLN A 314 -9.22 -15.63 -5.86
N ARG A 315 -9.41 -15.91 -7.15
CA ARG A 315 -8.47 -15.52 -8.21
C ARG A 315 -8.20 -14.02 -8.23
N SER A 316 -9.25 -13.20 -8.07
CA SER A 316 -9.13 -11.74 -8.00
C SER A 316 -8.22 -11.28 -6.84
N LYS A 317 -8.40 -11.86 -5.64
CA LYS A 317 -7.58 -11.57 -4.45
C LYS A 317 -6.12 -12.03 -4.61
N PHE A 318 -5.91 -13.17 -5.26
CA PHE A 318 -4.57 -13.66 -5.56
C PHE A 318 -3.83 -12.73 -6.53
N ILE A 319 -4.50 -12.24 -7.59
CA ILE A 319 -3.92 -11.27 -8.52
C ILE A 319 -3.59 -9.96 -7.79
N THR A 320 -4.47 -9.45 -6.93
CA THR A 320 -4.18 -8.23 -6.15
C THR A 320 -3.02 -8.41 -5.19
N PHE A 321 -2.82 -9.61 -4.64
CA PHE A 321 -1.68 -9.92 -3.79
C PHE A 321 -0.36 -9.94 -4.59
N ILE A 322 -0.34 -10.63 -5.73
CA ILE A 322 0.87 -10.71 -6.58
C ILE A 322 1.33 -9.31 -7.04
N LYS A 323 0.38 -8.41 -7.33
CA LYS A 323 0.71 -7.02 -7.71
C LYS A 323 1.49 -6.23 -6.64
N LYS A 324 1.50 -6.70 -5.39
CA LYS A 324 2.24 -6.07 -4.29
C LYS A 324 3.66 -6.65 -4.14
N LEU A 325 3.95 -7.76 -4.80
CA LEU A 325 5.25 -8.42 -4.72
C LEU A 325 6.26 -7.74 -5.66
N ARG A 326 7.48 -7.56 -5.18
CA ARG A 326 8.59 -6.89 -5.87
C ARG A 326 9.88 -7.67 -5.82
N GLU A 327 9.99 -8.65 -4.92
CA GLU A 327 11.19 -9.49 -4.82
C GLU A 327 11.38 -10.33 -6.09
N PRO A 328 12.50 -10.17 -6.83
CA PRO A 328 12.70 -10.82 -8.12
C PRO A 328 12.58 -12.35 -8.07
N LEU A 329 13.13 -12.99 -7.02
CA LEU A 329 13.10 -14.45 -6.90
C LEU A 329 11.67 -14.98 -6.76
N VAL A 330 10.83 -14.29 -6.00
CA VAL A 330 9.42 -14.66 -5.78
C VAL A 330 8.64 -14.49 -7.08
N LEU A 331 8.84 -13.37 -7.78
CA LEU A 331 8.19 -13.09 -9.06
C LEU A 331 8.60 -14.09 -10.14
N THR A 332 9.90 -14.40 -10.29
CA THR A 332 10.38 -15.40 -11.26
C THR A 332 9.84 -16.80 -10.96
N THR A 333 9.71 -17.16 -9.68
CA THR A 333 9.09 -18.43 -9.27
C THR A 333 7.62 -18.48 -9.69
N LEU A 334 6.86 -17.42 -9.44
CA LEU A 334 5.46 -17.31 -9.87
C LEU A 334 5.31 -17.34 -11.39
N ILE A 335 6.15 -16.61 -12.13
CA ILE A 335 6.17 -16.63 -13.61
C ILE A 335 6.41 -18.05 -14.11
N SER A 336 7.40 -18.76 -13.54
CA SER A 336 7.69 -20.15 -13.92
C SER A 336 6.49 -21.09 -13.68
N LEU A 337 5.75 -20.90 -12.59
CA LEU A 337 4.52 -21.64 -12.31
C LEU A 337 3.41 -21.30 -13.32
N PHE A 338 3.21 -20.03 -13.65
CA PHE A 338 2.18 -19.62 -14.62
C PHE A 338 2.50 -20.06 -16.04
N VAL A 339 3.76 -19.98 -16.47
CA VAL A 339 4.19 -20.50 -17.79
C VAL A 339 3.88 -21.99 -17.87
N ARG A 340 4.24 -22.76 -16.83
CA ARG A 340 3.93 -24.19 -16.78
C ARG A 340 2.42 -24.47 -16.81
N LEU A 341 1.62 -23.70 -16.08
CA LEU A 341 0.16 -23.81 -16.10
C LEU A 341 -0.40 -23.52 -17.50
N HIS A 342 0.10 -22.49 -18.17
CA HIS A 342 -0.31 -22.14 -19.53
C HIS A 342 0.05 -23.23 -20.54
N SER A 343 1.27 -23.77 -20.50
CA SER A 343 1.70 -24.88 -21.37
C SER A 343 0.83 -26.13 -21.19
N ILE A 344 0.45 -26.44 -19.95
CA ILE A 344 -0.40 -27.59 -19.62
C ILE A 344 -1.85 -27.39 -20.06
N VAL A 345 -2.36 -26.16 -20.06
CA VAL A 345 -3.77 -25.87 -20.43
C VAL A 345 -3.95 -25.79 -21.95
N ARG A 346 -2.93 -25.37 -22.72
CA ARG A 346 -3.06 -25.18 -24.18
C ARG A 346 -2.64 -26.37 -25.04
N ASP A 347 -2.05 -27.44 -24.48
CA ASP A 347 -1.52 -28.57 -25.25
C ASP A 347 -0.57 -28.17 -26.40
N ASP A 348 0.06 -26.99 -26.31
CA ASP A 348 0.99 -26.50 -27.33
C ASP A 348 2.35 -27.20 -27.14
N ILE A 349 2.49 -28.38 -27.75
CA ILE A 349 3.75 -29.15 -27.85
C ILE A 349 4.86 -28.35 -28.59
N VAL A 350 4.53 -27.22 -29.23
CA VAL A 350 5.41 -26.51 -30.17
C VAL A 350 6.12 -25.29 -29.55
N ASN A 351 5.67 -24.77 -28.41
CA ASN A 351 6.32 -23.62 -27.76
C ASN A 351 6.89 -24.04 -26.41
N GLU A 352 8.11 -24.61 -26.42
CA GLU A 352 8.96 -24.64 -25.24
C GLU A 352 9.31 -23.19 -24.84
N VAL A 353 8.41 -22.55 -24.10
CA VAL A 353 8.68 -21.25 -23.47
C VAL A 353 9.80 -21.50 -22.47
N THR A 354 11.03 -21.13 -22.80
CA THR A 354 12.19 -21.26 -21.92
C THR A 354 12.05 -20.33 -20.70
N ALA A 355 11.33 -20.77 -19.68
CA ALA A 355 11.49 -20.24 -18.32
C ALA A 355 12.70 -20.93 -17.68
N GLU A 356 13.67 -20.13 -17.20
CA GLU A 356 14.96 -20.57 -16.66
C GLU A 356 14.85 -21.57 -15.49
N HIS A 357 13.64 -21.78 -14.96
CA HIS A 357 13.37 -22.74 -13.91
C HIS A 357 12.21 -23.74 -14.18
N LEU A 358 11.90 -24.06 -15.44
CA LEU A 358 10.88 -25.08 -15.79
C LEU A 358 11.12 -26.46 -15.16
N SER A 359 12.36 -26.77 -14.81
CA SER A 359 12.73 -28.02 -14.14
C SER A 359 12.45 -28.03 -12.63
N ILE A 360 11.82 -27.00 -12.05
CA ILE A 360 11.43 -26.95 -10.61
C ILE A 360 10.37 -27.99 -10.27
N CYS A 361 9.32 -28.08 -11.07
CA CYS A 361 8.19 -28.94 -10.74
C CYS A 361 8.28 -30.26 -11.51
N ARG A 362 8.43 -31.37 -10.78
CA ARG A 362 8.28 -32.73 -11.33
C ARG A 362 6.93 -32.88 -12.04
N GLN A 363 6.89 -33.62 -13.14
CA GLN A 363 5.68 -33.97 -13.90
C GLN A 363 4.54 -34.43 -12.97
N PRO A 364 3.29 -33.95 -13.12
CA PRO A 364 2.17 -34.46 -12.34
C PRO A 364 1.64 -35.77 -12.97
N ALA A 365 1.25 -36.72 -12.12
CA ALA A 365 0.25 -37.71 -12.50
C ALA A 365 -1.06 -36.96 -12.76
N VAL A 366 -1.55 -37.07 -13.99
CA VAL A 366 -2.70 -36.33 -14.55
C VAL A 366 -3.99 -36.86 -13.90
N GLY A 367 -4.43 -36.23 -12.81
CA GLY A 367 -5.66 -36.63 -12.11
C GLY A 367 -6.87 -35.73 -12.36
N ASN A 368 -6.71 -34.41 -12.43
CA ASN A 368 -7.85 -33.47 -12.32
C ASN A 368 -7.87 -32.34 -13.37
N LEU A 369 -7.21 -32.54 -14.51
CA LEU A 369 -6.99 -31.48 -15.50
C LEU A 369 -8.22 -31.13 -16.36
N GLN A 370 -9.27 -31.98 -16.39
CA GLN A 370 -10.50 -31.72 -17.14
C GLN A 370 -11.32 -30.52 -16.61
N SER A 371 -10.96 -29.96 -15.46
CA SER A 371 -11.62 -28.78 -14.88
C SER A 371 -11.03 -27.43 -15.36
N ALA A 372 -9.91 -27.43 -16.08
CA ALA A 372 -9.24 -26.22 -16.55
C ALA A 372 -9.41 -25.96 -18.06
N THR A 373 -9.98 -26.92 -18.81
CA THR A 373 -9.95 -26.95 -20.29
C THR A 373 -11.27 -26.59 -20.99
N CYS A 374 -12.28 -26.06 -20.30
CA CYS A 374 -13.46 -25.55 -20.98
C CYS A 374 -13.49 -24.01 -20.93
N GLY A 375 -12.82 -23.40 -21.90
CA GLY A 375 -13.10 -22.03 -22.37
C GLY A 375 -14.09 -22.08 -23.52
#